data_AF-A0A9D0T500-F1
#
_entry.id   AF-A0A9D0T500-F1
#
_cell.length_a   1.000
_cell.length_b   1.000
_cell.length_c   1.000
_cell.angle_alpha   90.00
_cell.angle_beta   90.00
_cell.angle_gamma   90.00
#
_symmetry.space_group_name_H-M   'P 1'
#
loop_
_entity.id
_entity.type
_entity.pdbx_description
1 polymer ?
#
loop_
_entity_poly.entity_id
_entity_poly.type
_entity_poly.pdbx_seq_one_letter_code
_entity_poly.pdbx_strand_id
1 'polypeptide(L)'
;MSDSEHMVLDDKAKAELYPRRGYRQKGYDYISGGSRKSRYNKTNQIKAGLSKLRFQRIDDQAETSHARRYHFTHERNFTHYRVPYYHQAHHLLPREFWHELTTEQKSVLRQVNYNINNGENIVFLPSSDRGQAIHKLPIHNGSHPKYNKAVLKDAAKMKDRLDKAAKRIKPCEENNPPKSIRDDLMKLQNKYWDIVTESTEDKVDNVAKKKTMPKK
;
A
#
# COMPACT_ATOMS: atom_id res chain seq x y z
N MET A 1 -24.40 0.23 43.27
CA MET A 1 -23.64 1.36 42.68
C MET A 1 -22.69 0.73 41.69
N SER A 2 -22.98 0.88 40.40
CA SER A 2 -22.21 0.26 39.32
C SER A 2 -21.01 1.14 38.98
N ASP A 3 -19.81 0.62 39.17
CA ASP A 3 -18.61 1.25 38.67
C ASP A 3 -18.56 1.14 37.14
N SER A 4 -18.53 2.32 36.55
CA SER A 4 -18.47 2.62 35.12
C SER A 4 -17.22 1.99 34.50
N GLU A 5 -17.41 0.92 33.73
CA GLU A 5 -16.46 0.51 32.69
C GLU A 5 -16.30 1.68 31.71
N HIS A 6 -15.18 2.39 31.81
CA HIS A 6 -14.71 3.25 30.74
C HIS A 6 -14.33 2.38 29.53
N MET A 7 -15.31 2.08 28.69
CA MET A 7 -15.04 1.70 27.31
C MET A 7 -14.28 2.86 26.66
N VAL A 8 -12.98 2.67 26.46
CA VAL A 8 -12.16 3.51 25.59
C VAL A 8 -12.72 3.37 24.17
N LEU A 9 -13.59 4.30 23.79
CA LEU A 9 -14.02 4.49 22.41
C LEU A 9 -12.81 5.05 21.64
N ASP A 10 -12.05 4.19 20.95
CA ASP A 10 -11.02 4.64 20.01
C ASP A 10 -11.73 5.27 18.80
N ASP A 11 -11.54 6.58 18.67
CA ASP A 11 -12.21 7.52 17.76
C ASP A 11 -11.72 7.40 16.29
N LYS A 12 -11.46 6.16 15.81
CA LYS A 12 -10.80 5.88 14.52
C LYS A 12 -11.42 4.65 13.88
N ALA A 13 -12.10 4.67 12.72
CA ALA A 13 -12.16 5.62 11.63
C ALA A 13 -13.55 5.58 10.94
N LYS A 14 -13.85 6.66 10.21
CA LYS A 14 -14.92 6.80 9.21
C LYS A 14 -14.21 6.82 7.85
N ALA A 15 -14.65 6.09 6.82
CA ALA A 15 -13.83 6.01 5.62
C ALA A 15 -13.65 7.38 4.94
N GLU A 16 -12.39 7.80 4.82
CA GLU A 16 -12.00 9.15 4.43
C GLU A 16 -11.11 9.14 3.19
N LEU A 17 -11.50 9.92 2.17
CA LEU A 17 -10.63 10.36 1.09
C LEU A 17 -10.04 11.74 1.44
N TYR A 18 -9.23 11.83 2.51
CA TYR A 18 -8.64 13.13 2.91
C TYR A 18 -7.56 13.61 1.92
N PRO A 19 -7.31 14.94 1.78
CA PRO A 19 -6.35 15.50 0.86
C PRO A 19 -4.92 15.25 1.32
N ARG A 20 -4.17 14.45 0.54
CA ARG A 20 -2.71 14.41 0.31
C ARG A 20 -1.70 14.45 1.47
N ARG A 21 -1.99 14.91 2.68
CA ARG A 21 -1.00 15.09 3.75
C ARG A 21 -0.95 13.86 4.66
N GLY A 22 0.26 13.38 4.92
CA GLY A 22 0.53 12.35 5.92
C GLY A 22 0.38 10.88 5.50
N TYR A 23 -0.19 10.55 4.33
CA TYR A 23 -0.26 9.13 3.89
C TYR A 23 1.14 8.49 3.78
N ARG A 24 2.13 9.26 3.31
CA ARG A 24 3.54 8.84 3.32
C ARG A 24 4.00 8.49 4.73
N GLN A 25 3.74 9.37 5.70
CA GLN A 25 4.13 9.16 7.09
C GLN A 25 3.44 7.91 7.66
N LYS A 26 2.12 7.78 7.48
CA LYS A 26 1.36 6.59 7.89
C LYS A 26 1.93 5.31 7.28
N GLY A 27 2.29 5.33 6.00
CA GLY A 27 2.95 4.22 5.33
C GLY A 27 4.32 3.89 5.94
N TYR A 28 5.11 4.92 6.26
CA TYR A 28 6.40 4.75 6.92
C TYR A 28 6.24 4.13 8.31
N ASP A 29 5.35 4.66 9.14
CA ASP A 29 5.11 4.19 10.51
C ASP A 29 4.65 2.72 10.50
N TYR A 30 3.72 2.38 9.60
CA TYR A 30 3.21 1.01 9.48
C TYR A 30 4.29 0.04 9.01
N ILE A 31 5.06 0.39 7.97
CA ILE A 31 6.08 -0.49 7.44
C ILE A 31 7.23 -0.65 8.42
N SER A 32 7.72 0.44 9.04
CA SER A 32 8.83 0.41 10.00
C SER A 32 8.50 -0.39 11.26
N GLY A 33 7.26 -0.28 11.76
CA GLY A 33 6.78 -1.04 12.93
C GLY A 33 6.35 -2.47 12.62
N GLY A 34 6.02 -2.79 11.37
CA GLY A 34 5.37 -4.05 11.00
C GLY A 34 6.25 -5.11 10.32
N SER A 35 5.61 -6.17 9.83
CA SER A 35 6.24 -7.27 9.09
C SER A 35 6.73 -6.86 7.70
N ARG A 36 6.10 -5.81 7.11
CA ARG A 36 6.39 -5.33 5.76
C ARG A 36 7.80 -4.76 5.59
N LYS A 37 8.48 -4.31 6.66
CA LYS A 37 9.89 -3.87 6.60
C LYS A 37 10.84 -4.93 6.03
N SER A 38 10.55 -6.21 6.27
CA SER A 38 11.37 -7.33 5.79
C SER A 38 11.48 -7.36 4.26
N ARG A 39 10.49 -6.81 3.54
CA ARG A 39 10.53 -6.68 2.08
C ARG A 39 11.61 -5.71 1.61
N TYR A 40 11.90 -4.68 2.41
CA TYR A 40 12.90 -3.66 2.13
C TYR A 40 14.27 -4.05 2.68
N ASN A 41 14.33 -4.66 3.87
CA ASN A 41 15.59 -4.95 4.57
C ASN A 41 16.30 -6.23 4.08
N LYS A 42 16.29 -6.49 2.76
CA LYS A 42 16.93 -7.65 2.14
C LYS A 42 18.39 -7.36 1.81
N THR A 43 19.29 -7.49 2.79
CA THR A 43 20.72 -7.16 2.65
C THR A 43 21.38 -7.77 1.41
N ASN A 44 21.24 -9.07 1.17
CA ASN A 44 21.86 -9.73 0.01
C ASN A 44 21.32 -9.20 -1.33
N GLN A 45 20.02 -8.88 -1.37
CA GLN A 45 19.40 -8.29 -2.56
C GLN A 45 19.92 -6.87 -2.80
N ILE A 46 20.00 -6.05 -1.75
CA ILE A 46 20.55 -4.69 -1.81
C ILE A 46 21.99 -4.72 -2.30
N LYS A 47 22.82 -5.62 -1.74
CA LYS A 47 24.21 -5.83 -2.18
C LYS A 47 24.27 -6.11 -3.68
N ALA A 48 23.49 -7.09 -4.16
CA ALA A 48 23.44 -7.44 -5.57
C ALA A 48 22.99 -6.26 -6.45
N GLY A 49 22.00 -5.48 -6.00
CA GLY A 49 21.55 -4.27 -6.68
C GLY A 49 22.63 -3.18 -6.78
N LEU A 50 23.34 -2.93 -5.68
CA LEU A 50 24.42 -1.94 -5.63
C LEU A 50 25.60 -2.34 -6.53
N SER A 51 25.95 -3.63 -6.56
CA SER A 51 27.01 -4.15 -7.44
C SER A 51 26.70 -3.94 -8.92
N LYS A 52 25.43 -4.07 -9.35
CA LYS A 52 25.01 -3.84 -10.75
C LYS A 52 25.11 -2.37 -11.18
N LEU A 53 24.99 -1.44 -10.24
CA LEU A 53 24.96 0.00 -10.53
C LEU A 53 26.34 0.63 -10.68
N ARG A 54 27.40 -0.10 -10.33
CA ARG A 54 28.78 0.34 -10.51
C ARG A 54 29.35 -0.34 -11.73
N PHE A 55 29.66 0.46 -12.76
CA PHE A 55 30.61 0.03 -13.78
C PHE A 55 31.86 -0.48 -13.05
N GLN A 56 32.23 -1.73 -13.34
CA GLN A 56 33.32 -2.50 -12.75
C GLN A 56 34.44 -1.62 -12.17
N ARG A 57 34.48 -1.42 -10.84
CA ARG A 57 35.71 -1.16 -10.06
C ARG A 57 35.46 -1.18 -8.54
N ILE A 58 36.08 -2.19 -7.93
CA ILE A 58 36.82 -2.24 -6.66
C ILE A 58 35.99 -2.30 -5.36
N ASP A 59 35.75 -3.55 -4.98
CA ASP A 59 35.79 -4.23 -3.67
C ASP A 59 35.11 -3.70 -2.39
N ASP A 60 35.25 -2.45 -1.96
CA ASP A 60 34.96 -2.16 -0.54
C ASP A 60 33.52 -1.70 -0.20
N GLN A 61 32.59 -1.79 -1.14
CA GLN A 61 31.23 -1.25 -0.96
C GLN A 61 30.08 -2.25 -1.14
N ALA A 62 30.38 -3.52 -1.39
CA ALA A 62 29.43 -4.61 -1.19
C ALA A 62 29.45 -5.11 0.28
N GLU A 63 30.06 -4.37 1.18
CA GLU A 63 30.01 -4.68 2.60
C GLU A 63 28.59 -4.61 3.15
N THR A 64 28.30 -5.51 4.08
CA THR A 64 27.04 -5.56 4.82
C THR A 64 26.70 -4.20 5.46
N SER A 65 27.71 -3.43 5.86
CA SER A 65 27.61 -2.07 6.41
C SER A 65 26.98 -1.08 5.43
N HIS A 66 27.42 -1.05 4.17
CA HIS A 66 26.89 -0.16 3.14
C HIS A 66 25.47 -0.56 2.73
N ALA A 67 25.20 -1.85 2.56
CA ALA A 67 23.85 -2.32 2.23
C ALA A 67 22.82 -1.98 3.32
N ARG A 68 23.22 -1.98 4.60
CA ARG A 68 22.36 -1.54 5.71
C ARG A 68 21.93 -0.07 5.58
N ARG A 69 22.69 0.78 4.87
CA ARG A 69 22.29 2.18 4.62
C ARG A 69 21.05 2.33 3.75
N TYR A 70 20.64 1.26 3.06
CA TYR A 70 19.42 1.21 2.24
C TYR A 70 18.24 0.53 2.95
N HIS A 71 18.43 0.02 4.18
CA HIS A 71 17.32 -0.55 4.95
C HIS A 71 16.27 0.51 5.25
N PHE A 72 15.01 0.09 5.34
CA PHE A 72 13.86 0.98 5.53
C PHE A 72 13.97 1.85 6.79
N THR A 73 14.51 1.28 7.86
CA THR A 73 14.64 1.92 9.18
C THR A 73 16.01 2.56 9.40
N HIS A 74 16.89 2.59 8.38
CA HIS A 74 18.15 3.30 8.51
C HIS A 74 17.90 4.81 8.44
N GLU A 75 18.21 5.51 9.53
CA GLU A 75 18.04 6.96 9.66
C GLU A 75 16.65 7.43 9.20
N ARG A 76 16.61 8.28 8.17
CA ARG A 76 15.39 8.90 7.60
C ARG A 76 15.01 8.30 6.24
N ASN A 77 15.46 7.08 5.94
CA ASN A 77 15.08 6.40 4.71
C ASN A 77 13.56 6.35 4.58
N PHE A 78 13.05 6.61 3.38
CA PHE A 78 11.62 6.60 3.03
C PHE A 78 10.73 7.68 3.67
N THR A 79 11.19 8.39 4.71
CA THR A 79 10.45 9.55 5.25
C THR A 79 10.43 10.72 4.27
N HIS A 80 11.46 10.85 3.43
CA HIS A 80 11.56 11.85 2.37
C HIS A 80 11.76 11.20 1.00
N TYR A 81 11.15 11.76 -0.06
CA TYR A 81 11.07 11.14 -1.40
C TYR A 81 12.41 10.92 -2.11
N ARG A 82 13.52 11.46 -1.59
CA ARG A 82 14.87 11.38 -2.21
C ARG A 82 15.81 10.38 -1.55
N VAL A 83 15.48 9.89 -0.36
CA VAL A 83 16.40 9.12 0.50
C VAL A 83 15.74 7.78 0.83
N PRO A 84 16.39 6.62 0.59
CA PRO A 84 17.78 6.42 0.19
C PRO A 84 18.05 6.59 -1.33
N TYR A 85 16.99 6.77 -2.10
CA TYR A 85 16.99 7.13 -3.52
C TYR A 85 15.64 7.76 -3.84
N TYR A 86 15.40 8.20 -5.08
CA TYR A 86 14.10 8.72 -5.49
C TYR A 86 12.99 7.66 -5.43
N HIS A 87 11.98 7.86 -4.59
CA HIS A 87 10.82 6.98 -4.46
C HIS A 87 9.53 7.75 -4.24
N GLN A 88 8.42 7.06 -4.53
CA GLN A 88 7.08 7.56 -4.32
C GLN A 88 6.32 6.58 -3.41
N ALA A 89 5.60 7.14 -2.45
CA ALA A 89 4.59 6.41 -1.70
C ALA A 89 3.38 6.21 -2.63
N HIS A 90 2.99 4.97 -2.83
CA HIS A 90 1.95 4.56 -3.77
C HIS A 90 0.82 3.87 -3.01
N HIS A 91 -0.43 4.21 -3.35
CA HIS A 91 -1.62 3.56 -2.81
C HIS A 91 -1.88 2.23 -3.52
N LEU A 92 -2.02 1.14 -2.77
CA LEU A 92 -2.34 -0.19 -3.29
C LEU A 92 -3.78 -0.22 -3.81
N LEU A 93 -4.74 0.22 -3.01
CA LEU A 93 -6.06 0.62 -3.50
C LEU A 93 -5.99 2.09 -3.93
N PRO A 94 -6.03 2.36 -5.24
CA PRO A 94 -5.79 3.69 -5.77
C PRO A 94 -7.01 4.59 -5.50
N ARG A 95 -6.80 5.90 -5.58
CA ARG A 95 -7.85 6.92 -5.43
C ARG A 95 -9.02 6.69 -6.40
N GLU A 96 -8.73 6.14 -7.56
CA GLU A 96 -9.68 5.77 -8.62
C GLU A 96 -10.73 4.77 -8.13
N PHE A 97 -10.38 3.84 -7.22
CA PHE A 97 -11.36 2.97 -6.57
C PHE A 97 -12.46 3.78 -5.88
N TRP A 98 -12.10 4.85 -5.18
CA TRP A 98 -13.07 5.71 -4.48
C TRP A 98 -13.94 6.52 -5.44
N HIS A 99 -13.38 7.00 -6.55
CA HIS A 99 -14.12 7.82 -7.52
C HIS A 99 -15.20 7.04 -8.23
N GLU A 100 -14.93 5.78 -8.54
CA GLU A 100 -15.84 4.85 -9.23
C GLU A 100 -17.03 4.38 -8.40
N LEU A 101 -17.12 4.78 -7.13
CA LEU A 101 -18.25 4.44 -6.25
C LEU A 101 -19.41 5.43 -6.42
N THR A 102 -20.65 4.94 -6.36
CA THR A 102 -21.85 5.79 -6.32
C THR A 102 -21.95 6.57 -5.00
N THR A 103 -22.86 7.54 -4.92
CA THR A 103 -23.12 8.31 -3.69
C THR A 103 -23.55 7.40 -2.55
N GLU A 104 -24.39 6.40 -2.83
CA GLU A 104 -24.93 5.45 -1.87
C GLU A 104 -23.83 4.49 -1.40
N GLN A 105 -23.00 3.98 -2.32
CA GLN A 105 -21.83 3.16 -1.99
C GLN A 105 -20.83 3.92 -1.12
N LYS A 106 -20.57 5.20 -1.43
CA LYS A 106 -19.73 6.10 -0.61
C LYS A 106 -20.34 6.32 0.77
N SER A 107 -21.68 6.43 0.88
CA SER A 107 -22.38 6.58 2.16
C SER A 107 -22.18 5.36 3.07
N VAL A 108 -22.35 4.14 2.53
CA VAL A 108 -22.02 2.89 3.24
C VAL A 108 -20.55 2.90 3.66
N LEU A 109 -19.65 3.16 2.70
CA LEU A 109 -18.21 3.05 2.94
C LEU A 109 -17.73 4.03 4.01
N ARG A 110 -18.27 5.27 4.06
CA ARG A 110 -17.96 6.26 5.11
C ARG A 110 -18.26 5.77 6.53
N GLN A 111 -19.16 4.82 6.70
CA GLN A 111 -19.50 4.22 7.99
C GLN A 111 -18.59 3.03 8.34
N VAL A 112 -17.78 2.56 7.39
CA VAL A 112 -16.82 1.47 7.60
C VAL A 112 -15.55 2.04 8.23
N ASN A 113 -15.03 1.33 9.24
CA ASN A 113 -13.74 1.64 9.85
C ASN A 113 -12.55 1.26 8.93
N TYR A 114 -12.40 2.04 7.86
CA TYR A 114 -11.40 1.86 6.82
C TYR A 114 -10.93 3.19 6.24
N ASN A 115 -9.64 3.52 6.34
CA ASN A 115 -9.09 4.75 5.75
C ASN A 115 -8.26 4.44 4.50
N ILE A 116 -8.56 4.98 3.32
CA ILE A 116 -7.74 4.72 2.10
C ILE A 116 -6.30 5.22 2.24
N ASN A 117 -6.05 6.17 3.13
CA ASN A 117 -4.72 6.67 3.47
C ASN A 117 -4.09 5.92 4.65
N ASN A 118 -4.64 4.77 5.09
CA ASN A 118 -4.02 3.94 6.11
C ASN A 118 -2.63 3.47 5.66
N GLY A 119 -1.70 3.27 6.60
CA GLY A 119 -0.34 2.88 6.28
C GLY A 119 -0.24 1.52 5.57
N GLU A 120 -1.19 0.62 5.81
CA GLU A 120 -1.29 -0.68 5.14
C GLU A 120 -1.68 -0.55 3.66
N ASN A 121 -2.23 0.57 3.24
CA ASN A 121 -2.50 0.86 1.84
C ASN A 121 -1.29 1.40 1.09
N ILE A 122 -0.18 1.65 1.77
CA ILE A 122 0.96 2.35 1.19
C ILE A 122 2.11 1.39 0.95
N VAL A 123 2.73 1.52 -0.22
CA VAL A 123 3.99 0.89 -0.59
C VAL A 123 4.93 1.97 -1.12
N PHE A 124 6.20 1.92 -0.73
CA PHE A 124 7.22 2.82 -1.26
C PHE A 124 7.89 2.18 -2.46
N LEU A 125 7.77 2.84 -3.61
CA LEU A 125 8.25 2.33 -4.89
C LEU A 125 9.34 3.24 -5.46
N PRO A 126 10.41 2.66 -6.02
CA PRO A 126 11.44 3.45 -6.69
C PRO A 126 10.87 4.24 -7.87
N SER A 127 11.48 5.39 -8.14
CA SER A 127 11.17 6.22 -9.32
C SER A 127 12.29 6.20 -10.36
N SER A 128 13.30 5.35 -10.17
CA SER A 128 14.43 5.18 -11.09
C SER A 128 14.97 3.75 -11.07
N ASP A 129 15.70 3.38 -12.13
CA ASP A 129 16.33 2.07 -12.28
C ASP A 129 17.31 1.76 -11.14
N ARG A 130 17.98 2.79 -10.59
CA ARG A 130 18.82 2.66 -9.41
C ARG A 130 18.06 2.11 -8.21
N GLY A 131 16.92 2.71 -7.87
CA GLY A 131 16.11 2.25 -6.76
C GLY A 131 15.50 0.87 -7.01
N GLN A 132 15.12 0.61 -8.26
CA GLN A 132 14.61 -0.69 -8.69
C GLN A 132 15.68 -1.79 -8.57
N ALA A 133 16.92 -1.56 -8.98
CA ALA A 133 18.00 -2.53 -8.83
C ALA A 133 18.25 -2.89 -7.36
N ILE A 134 18.20 -1.90 -6.46
CA ILE A 134 18.43 -2.07 -5.02
C ILE A 134 17.33 -2.89 -4.34
N HIS A 135 16.06 -2.49 -4.50
CA HIS A 135 14.95 -3.13 -3.79
C HIS A 135 14.15 -4.14 -4.62
N LYS A 136 14.50 -4.33 -5.91
CA LYS A 136 13.76 -5.18 -6.86
C LYS A 136 12.26 -4.94 -6.79
N LEU A 137 11.87 -3.67 -6.74
CA LEU A 137 10.48 -3.22 -6.72
C LEU A 137 10.13 -2.59 -8.07
N PRO A 138 8.84 -2.60 -8.46
CA PRO A 138 8.42 -1.94 -9.67
C PRO A 138 8.69 -0.44 -9.62
N ILE A 139 9.05 0.15 -10.76
CA ILE A 139 9.19 1.60 -10.86
C ILE A 139 7.80 2.24 -10.89
N HIS A 140 7.62 3.23 -10.03
CA HIS A 140 6.46 4.11 -10.04
C HIS A 140 6.84 5.44 -10.69
N ASN A 141 6.46 5.60 -11.96
CA ASN A 141 6.60 6.82 -12.73
C ASN A 141 5.33 7.07 -13.54
N GLY A 142 4.67 8.21 -13.31
CA GLY A 142 3.48 8.62 -14.05
C GLY A 142 2.20 7.86 -13.67
N SER A 143 1.33 7.71 -14.66
CA SER A 143 0.01 7.08 -14.54
C SER A 143 0.06 5.58 -14.79
N HIS A 144 -0.81 4.81 -14.12
CA HIS A 144 -0.88 3.34 -14.19
C HIS A 144 -2.31 2.85 -14.51
N PRO A 145 -2.84 3.14 -15.72
CA PRO A 145 -4.22 2.84 -16.06
C PRO A 145 -4.56 1.33 -16.07
N LYS A 146 -3.61 0.45 -16.43
CA LYS A 146 -3.84 -1.01 -16.37
C LYS A 146 -3.85 -1.51 -14.94
N TYR A 147 -2.99 -0.97 -14.08
CA TYR A 147 -3.03 -1.26 -12.64
C TYR A 147 -4.39 -0.84 -12.07
N ASN A 148 -4.82 0.41 -12.34
CA ASN A 148 -6.11 0.91 -11.89
C ASN A 148 -7.26 0.04 -12.40
N LYS A 149 -7.26 -0.35 -13.68
CA LYS A 149 -8.26 -1.24 -14.26
C LYS A 149 -8.29 -2.61 -13.57
N ALA A 150 -7.14 -3.17 -13.22
CA ALA A 150 -7.08 -4.43 -12.49
C ALA A 150 -7.67 -4.29 -11.08
N VAL A 151 -7.28 -3.24 -10.34
CA VAL A 151 -7.83 -2.96 -9.00
C VAL A 151 -9.33 -2.78 -9.05
N LEU A 152 -9.84 -1.99 -10.00
CA LEU A 152 -11.27 -1.77 -10.19
C LEU A 152 -12.02 -3.05 -10.56
N LYS A 153 -11.43 -3.91 -11.41
CA LYS A 153 -12.02 -5.21 -11.75
C LYS A 153 -12.12 -6.12 -10.52
N ASP A 154 -11.06 -6.22 -9.73
CA ASP A 154 -11.06 -7.05 -8.53
C ASP A 154 -11.96 -6.46 -7.42
N ALA A 155 -12.13 -5.13 -7.41
CA ALA A 155 -13.04 -4.41 -6.54
C ALA A 155 -14.51 -4.44 -7.02
N ALA A 156 -14.83 -5.01 -8.18
CA ALA A 156 -16.22 -5.07 -8.66
C ALA A 156 -17.13 -5.81 -7.66
N LYS A 157 -16.65 -6.91 -7.07
CA LYS A 157 -17.36 -7.63 -6.00
C LYS A 157 -17.60 -6.75 -4.77
N MET A 158 -16.70 -5.81 -4.47
CA MET A 158 -16.88 -4.85 -3.38
C MET A 158 -18.02 -3.89 -3.71
N LYS A 159 -18.11 -3.39 -4.95
CA LYS A 159 -19.21 -2.52 -5.39
C LYS A 159 -20.57 -3.21 -5.19
N ASP A 160 -20.69 -4.48 -5.61
CA ASP A 160 -21.93 -5.26 -5.41
C ASP A 160 -22.29 -5.42 -3.91
N ARG A 161 -21.29 -5.59 -3.04
CA ARG A 161 -21.51 -5.68 -1.59
C ARG A 161 -21.93 -4.34 -0.99
N LEU A 162 -21.31 -3.24 -1.44
CA LEU A 162 -21.69 -1.89 -1.04
C LEU A 162 -23.11 -1.58 -1.51
N ASP A 163 -23.52 -2.00 -2.71
CA ASP A 163 -24.91 -1.83 -3.19
C ASP A 163 -25.91 -2.60 -2.34
N LYS A 164 -25.60 -3.86 -2.01
CA LYS A 164 -26.44 -4.67 -1.13
C LYS A 164 -26.56 -4.07 0.27
N ALA A 165 -25.48 -3.48 0.78
CA ALA A 165 -25.49 -2.78 2.06
C ALA A 165 -26.28 -1.46 1.96
N ALA A 166 -26.12 -0.70 0.88
CA ALA A 166 -26.82 0.56 0.65
C ALA A 166 -28.34 0.37 0.59
N LYS A 167 -28.82 -0.71 -0.03
CA LYS A 167 -30.25 -1.06 -0.06
C LYS A 167 -30.85 -1.36 1.31
N ARG A 168 -30.02 -1.63 2.32
CA ARG A 168 -30.45 -1.89 3.70
C ARG A 168 -30.39 -0.63 4.57
N ILE A 169 -29.75 0.43 4.09
CA ILE A 169 -29.69 1.71 4.78
C ILE A 169 -31.08 2.35 4.69
N LYS A 170 -31.75 2.44 5.84
CA LYS A 170 -32.93 3.29 5.99
C LYS A 170 -32.51 4.73 6.32
N PRO A 171 -33.21 5.75 5.81
CA PRO A 171 -32.96 7.14 6.20
C PRO A 171 -33.05 7.29 7.73
N CYS A 172 -32.13 8.07 8.30
CA CYS A 172 -32.12 8.46 9.72
C CYS A 172 -31.84 7.34 10.75
N GLU A 173 -31.57 6.10 10.34
CA GLU A 173 -31.13 5.03 11.26
C GLU A 173 -29.59 4.98 11.35
N GLU A 174 -29.08 4.77 12.57
CA GLU A 174 -27.66 4.47 12.77
C GLU A 174 -27.36 3.11 12.14
N ASN A 175 -26.65 3.14 11.02
CA ASN A 175 -26.36 1.94 10.25
C ASN A 175 -24.99 1.38 10.63
N ASN A 176 -24.95 0.08 10.92
CA ASN A 176 -23.72 -0.67 11.13
C ASN A 176 -23.41 -1.45 9.85
N PRO A 177 -22.58 -0.90 8.92
CA PRO A 177 -22.22 -1.63 7.73
C PRO A 177 -21.56 -2.97 8.11
N PRO A 178 -21.79 -4.05 7.34
CA PRO A 178 -21.21 -5.34 7.68
C PRO A 178 -19.69 -5.28 7.86
N LYS A 179 -19.17 -5.72 9.02
CA LYS A 179 -17.72 -5.78 9.32
C LYS A 179 -16.90 -6.40 8.18
N SER A 180 -17.49 -7.38 7.51
CA SER A 180 -16.95 -8.04 6.33
C SER A 180 -16.53 -7.11 5.17
N ILE A 181 -17.09 -5.89 5.06
CA ILE A 181 -16.68 -4.89 4.06
C ILE A 181 -15.26 -4.40 4.37
N ARG A 182 -14.96 -4.11 5.64
CA ARG A 182 -13.61 -3.75 6.06
C ARG A 182 -12.64 -4.88 5.76
N ASP A 183 -12.97 -6.09 6.17
CA ASP A 183 -12.09 -7.26 6.01
C ASP A 183 -11.77 -7.52 4.54
N ASP A 184 -12.74 -7.35 3.65
CA ASP A 184 -12.53 -7.48 2.22
C ASP A 184 -11.65 -6.36 1.64
N LEU A 185 -11.80 -5.11 2.10
CA LEU A 185 -10.90 -4.02 1.69
C LEU A 185 -9.47 -4.32 2.13
N MET A 186 -9.28 -4.77 3.37
CA MET A 186 -7.96 -5.19 3.88
C MET A 186 -7.39 -6.36 3.08
N LYS A 187 -8.21 -7.36 2.75
CA LYS A 187 -7.80 -8.49 1.88
C LYS A 187 -7.38 -8.01 0.50
N LEU A 188 -8.12 -7.07 -0.10
CA LEU A 188 -7.80 -6.52 -1.41
C LEU A 188 -6.48 -5.74 -1.37
N GLN A 189 -6.27 -4.90 -0.36
CA GLN A 189 -4.98 -4.22 -0.15
C GLN A 189 -3.82 -5.21 -0.02
N ASN A 190 -3.98 -6.25 0.80
CA ASN A 190 -2.93 -7.26 0.99
C ASN A 190 -2.65 -8.04 -0.30
N LYS A 191 -3.68 -8.40 -1.06
CA LYS A 191 -3.52 -8.98 -2.39
C LYS A 191 -2.68 -8.08 -3.30
N TYR A 192 -2.96 -6.77 -3.31
CA TYR A 192 -2.19 -5.82 -4.13
C TYR A 192 -0.79 -5.56 -3.59
N TRP A 193 -0.59 -5.60 -2.27
CA TRP A 193 0.75 -5.60 -1.68
C TRP A 193 1.57 -6.76 -2.25
N ASP A 194 1.03 -7.98 -2.24
CA ASP A 194 1.74 -9.15 -2.76
C ASP A 194 2.00 -9.02 -4.26
N ILE A 195 0.98 -8.62 -5.04
CA ILE A 195 1.11 -8.40 -6.49
C ILE A 195 2.26 -7.41 -6.79
N VAL A 196 2.25 -6.25 -6.13
CA VAL A 196 3.24 -5.18 -6.35
C VAL A 196 4.63 -5.58 -5.85
N THR A 197 4.74 -6.19 -4.68
CA THR A 197 6.04 -6.45 -4.06
C THR A 197 6.70 -7.75 -4.49
N GLU A 198 5.94 -8.71 -5.02
CA GLU A 198 6.48 -9.96 -5.62
C GLU A 198 6.81 -9.80 -7.10
N SER A 199 6.26 -8.79 -7.78
CA SER A 199 6.65 -8.48 -9.16
C SER A 199 8.05 -7.86 -9.18
N THR A 200 9.01 -8.55 -9.80
CA THR A 200 10.37 -8.03 -9.96
C THR A 200 10.52 -7.21 -11.26
N GLU A 201 11.31 -6.14 -11.16
CA GLU A 201 11.95 -5.41 -12.26
C GLU A 201 11.01 -5.03 -13.43
N ASP A 202 9.85 -4.42 -13.13
CA ASP A 202 8.88 -3.95 -14.13
C ASP A 202 8.30 -2.57 -13.75
N LYS A 203 7.45 -1.97 -14.58
CA LYS A 203 6.63 -0.81 -14.21
C LYS A 203 5.40 -1.26 -13.42
N VAL A 204 4.93 -0.46 -12.47
CA VAL A 204 3.70 -0.74 -11.69
C VAL A 204 2.52 -1.12 -12.59
N ASP A 205 2.36 -0.41 -13.70
CA ASP A 205 1.29 -0.66 -14.68
C ASP A 205 1.28 -2.09 -15.28
N ASN A 206 2.41 -2.79 -15.27
CA ASN A 206 2.55 -4.14 -15.83
C ASN A 206 2.41 -5.25 -14.79
N VAL A 207 2.44 -4.91 -13.50
CA VAL A 207 2.45 -5.85 -12.37
C VAL A 207 1.19 -6.72 -12.34
N ALA A 208 0.03 -6.17 -12.71
CA ALA A 208 -1.25 -6.87 -12.67
C ALA A 208 -1.36 -8.08 -13.61
N LYS A 209 -0.46 -8.23 -14.60
CA LYS A 209 -0.47 -9.38 -15.54
C LYS A 209 0.18 -10.65 -14.98
N LYS A 210 1.04 -10.56 -13.96
CA LYS A 210 1.96 -11.65 -13.61
C LYS A 210 1.40 -12.73 -12.67
N LYS A 211 0.22 -12.54 -12.05
CA LYS A 211 -0.38 -13.53 -11.12
C LYS A 211 -1.54 -14.37 -11.69
N THR A 212 -1.87 -14.25 -12.97
CA THR A 212 -2.83 -15.18 -13.61
C THR A 212 -2.18 -16.47 -14.11
N MET A 213 -0.88 -16.69 -13.90
CA MET A 213 -0.25 -17.98 -14.18
C MET A 213 0.01 -18.72 -12.87
N PRO A 214 -0.56 -19.93 -12.67
CA PRO A 214 -0.18 -20.76 -11.55
C PRO A 214 1.32 -21.05 -11.65
N LYS A 215 2.01 -21.02 -10.50
CA LYS A 215 3.39 -21.51 -10.43
C LYS A 215 3.35 -22.98 -10.87
N LYS A 216 4.01 -23.29 -11.99
CA LYS A 216 4.33 -24.66 -12.37
C LYS A 216 5.26 -25.28 -11.34
#